data_AF-A0A963UBR5-F1
#
_entry.id   AF-A0A963UBR5-F1
#
_cell.length_a   1.000
_cell.length_b   1.000
_cell.length_c   1.000
_cell.angle_alpha   90.00
_cell.angle_beta   90.00
_cell.angle_gamma   90.00
#
_symmetry.space_group_name_H-M   'P 1'
#
loop_
_entity.id
_entity.type
_entity.pdbx_description
1 polymer ?
#
loop_
_entity_poly.entity_id
_entity_poly.type
_entity_poly.pdbx_seq_one_letter_code
_entity_poly.pdbx_strand_id
1 'polypeptide(L)'
;LSGKDDDLMVCVADDPELGFVGKPVEMNVQVLRDLFAAGIIPVVAPVATGMEANETFNVNGDTAAGALAAALKADRLLLLTDVSGVKNAAGEVVTQLSPKEVRAMIADGTISGGMIPKVETALNAVEGGVRAAVILDGRQPNACLLELFTEHGAGSIIRSTEPRVKPRRS
;
A
#
# COMPACT_ATOMS: atom_id res chain seq x y z
N LEU A 1 -3.77 15.49 9.51
CA LEU A 1 -4.39 14.60 10.52
C LEU A 1 -3.39 13.50 10.86
N SER A 2 -3.61 12.80 11.96
CA SER A 2 -3.00 11.53 12.31
C SER A 2 -4.08 10.45 12.38
N GLY A 3 -3.68 9.19 12.56
CA GLY A 3 -4.63 8.11 12.80
C GLY A 3 -5.41 8.23 14.12
N LYS A 4 -4.99 9.10 15.04
CA LYS A 4 -5.73 9.36 16.30
C LYS A 4 -6.92 10.29 16.13
N ASP A 5 -6.93 11.11 15.07
CA ASP A 5 -8.02 12.07 14.86
C ASP A 5 -9.28 11.30 14.44
N ASP A 6 -10.34 11.41 15.24
CA ASP A 6 -11.62 10.67 15.06
C ASP A 6 -11.48 9.13 15.08
N ASP A 7 -10.44 8.63 15.78
CA ASP A 7 -10.04 7.23 15.77
C ASP A 7 -9.96 6.63 14.35
N LEU A 8 -9.45 7.44 13.42
CA LEU A 8 -9.25 7.06 12.02
C LEU A 8 -8.53 5.72 11.89
N MET A 9 -7.59 5.43 12.80
CA MET A 9 -6.83 4.20 12.87
C MET A 9 -6.71 3.73 14.32
N VAL A 10 -7.26 2.55 14.60
CA VAL A 10 -7.09 1.85 15.88
C VAL A 10 -6.16 0.66 15.70
N CYS A 11 -5.22 0.51 16.61
CA CYS A 11 -4.19 -0.52 16.58
C CYS A 11 -4.16 -1.37 17.85
N VAL A 12 -3.66 -2.59 17.69
CA VAL A 12 -3.10 -3.39 18.78
C VAL A 12 -1.57 -3.42 18.63
N ALA A 13 -0.85 -3.82 19.68
CA ALA A 13 0.59 -4.06 19.57
C ALA A 13 0.88 -5.10 18.48
N ASP A 14 1.83 -4.80 17.59
CA ASP A 14 2.21 -5.69 16.48
C ASP A 14 3.13 -6.82 16.98
N ASP A 15 4.16 -6.45 17.75
CA ASP A 15 5.08 -7.36 18.41
C ASP A 15 5.47 -6.78 19.78
N PRO A 16 5.34 -7.54 20.88
CA PRO A 16 5.74 -7.10 22.22
C PRO A 16 7.20 -6.61 22.31
N GLU A 17 8.11 -7.14 21.49
CA GLU A 17 9.53 -6.76 21.50
C GLU A 17 9.81 -5.43 20.79
N LEU A 18 8.90 -4.99 19.92
CA LEU A 18 9.02 -3.73 19.17
C LEU A 18 8.53 -2.50 19.96
N GLY A 19 8.00 -2.70 21.17
CA GLY A 19 7.47 -1.62 22.01
C GLY A 19 6.19 -1.02 21.42
N PHE A 20 6.16 0.29 21.19
CA PHE A 20 4.98 1.02 20.70
C PHE A 20 4.84 0.96 19.17
N VAL A 21 4.96 -0.24 18.58
CA VAL A 21 4.64 -0.50 17.17
C VAL A 21 3.27 -1.14 17.05
N GLY A 22 2.41 -0.55 16.23
CA GLY A 22 1.00 -0.94 16.11
C GLY A 22 0.66 -1.63 14.81
N LYS A 23 -0.23 -2.61 14.91
CA LYS A 23 -0.91 -3.25 13.79
C LYS A 23 -2.34 -2.74 13.69
N PRO A 24 -2.76 -2.11 12.58
CA PRO A 24 -4.14 -1.65 12.41
C PRO A 24 -5.15 -2.79 12.49
N VAL A 25 -6.20 -2.59 13.28
CA VAL A 25 -7.32 -3.54 13.46
C VAL A 25 -8.67 -2.93 13.10
N GLU A 26 -8.79 -1.60 13.18
CA GLU A 26 -10.00 -0.86 12.81
C GLU A 26 -9.64 0.43 12.07
N MET A 27 -10.49 0.83 11.12
CA MET A 27 -10.32 2.03 10.32
C MET A 27 -11.63 2.83 10.23
N ASN A 28 -11.66 4.03 10.81
CA ASN A 28 -12.75 4.99 10.63
C ASN A 28 -12.37 6.04 9.57
N VAL A 29 -12.75 5.78 8.32
CA VAL A 29 -12.37 6.65 7.19
C VAL A 29 -13.38 7.76 6.89
N GLN A 30 -14.38 8.00 7.76
CA GLN A 30 -15.42 9.00 7.47
C GLN A 30 -14.84 10.41 7.36
N VAL A 31 -13.95 10.80 8.27
CA VAL A 31 -13.26 12.09 8.22
C VAL A 31 -12.49 12.30 6.90
N LEU A 32 -11.92 11.24 6.32
CA LEU A 32 -11.23 11.31 5.03
C LEU A 32 -12.21 11.52 3.87
N ARG A 33 -13.39 10.88 3.92
CA ARG A 33 -14.45 11.06 2.92
C ARG A 33 -14.98 12.49 2.94
N ASP A 34 -15.15 13.07 4.12
CA ASP A 34 -15.66 14.43 4.28
C ASP A 34 -14.66 15.48 3.77
N LEU A 35 -13.37 15.33 4.11
CA LEU A 35 -12.30 16.18 3.57
C LEU A 35 -12.22 16.09 2.04
N PHE A 36 -12.31 14.88 1.49
CA PHE A 36 -12.32 14.68 0.04
C PHE A 36 -13.52 15.35 -0.63
N ALA A 37 -14.72 15.22 -0.04
CA ALA A 37 -15.94 15.86 -0.54
C ALA A 37 -15.86 17.39 -0.51
N ALA A 38 -15.09 17.95 0.42
CA ALA A 38 -14.78 19.38 0.50
C ALA A 38 -13.66 19.83 -0.47
N GLY A 39 -13.10 18.94 -1.29
CA GLY A 39 -12.01 19.25 -2.22
C GLY A 39 -10.63 19.37 -1.55
N ILE A 40 -10.48 18.85 -0.34
CA ILE A 40 -9.22 18.87 0.42
C ILE A 40 -8.46 17.57 0.22
N ILE A 41 -7.15 17.66 0.05
CA ILE A 41 -6.25 16.49 0.01
C ILE A 41 -5.83 16.16 1.45
N PRO A 42 -6.28 15.03 2.02
CA PRO A 42 -5.89 14.66 3.37
C PRO A 42 -4.44 14.16 3.41
N VAL A 43 -3.67 14.66 4.37
CA VAL A 43 -2.34 14.15 4.72
C VAL A 43 -2.43 13.52 6.11
N VAL A 44 -2.11 12.21 6.19
CA VAL A 44 -2.25 11.40 7.39
C VAL A 44 -0.88 10.95 7.90
N ALA A 45 -0.54 11.31 9.14
CA ALA A 45 0.63 10.77 9.83
C ALA A 45 0.33 9.36 10.39
N PRO A 46 1.25 8.39 10.28
CA PRO A 46 1.02 6.98 10.65
C PRO A 46 1.18 6.75 12.17
N VAL A 47 0.39 7.48 12.96
CA VAL A 47 0.31 7.36 14.42
C VAL A 47 -1.14 7.05 14.78
N ALA A 48 -1.37 5.98 15.54
CA ALA A 48 -2.69 5.41 15.76
C ALA A 48 -3.09 5.40 17.25
N THR A 49 -4.40 5.32 17.51
CA THR A 49 -4.96 5.09 18.85
C THR A 49 -4.84 3.60 19.20
N GLY A 50 -4.46 3.27 20.44
CA GLY A 50 -4.51 1.90 20.93
C GLY A 50 -5.90 1.50 21.47
N MET A 51 -6.06 0.25 21.91
CA MET A 51 -7.33 -0.21 22.47
C MET A 51 -7.56 0.34 23.89
N GLU A 52 -6.48 0.63 24.60
CA GLU A 52 -6.51 1.17 25.97
C GLU A 52 -6.46 2.71 25.97
N ALA A 53 -7.01 3.32 27.03
CA ALA A 53 -7.04 4.76 27.16
C ALA A 53 -5.62 5.37 27.15
N ASN A 54 -5.43 6.41 26.33
CA ASN A 54 -4.16 7.11 26.10
C ASN A 54 -3.05 6.26 25.45
N GLU A 55 -3.36 5.07 24.95
CA GLU A 55 -2.40 4.26 24.21
C GLU A 55 -2.17 4.84 22.80
N THR A 56 -0.92 4.84 22.36
CA THR A 56 -0.52 5.38 21.07
C THR A 56 0.53 4.47 20.44
N PHE A 57 0.34 4.16 19.17
CA PHE A 57 1.26 3.32 18.41
C PHE A 57 1.82 4.05 17.20
N ASN A 58 3.10 3.80 16.92
CA ASN A 58 3.71 4.10 15.64
C ASN A 58 3.41 2.96 14.67
N VAL A 59 2.92 3.28 13.47
CA VAL A 59 2.58 2.29 12.44
C VAL A 59 3.55 2.44 11.27
N ASN A 60 3.94 1.33 10.65
CA ASN A 60 4.69 1.40 9.40
C ASN A 60 3.88 2.16 8.33
N GLY A 61 4.51 3.10 7.63
CA GLY A 61 3.84 3.94 6.64
C GLY A 61 3.18 3.17 5.49
N ASP A 62 3.84 2.11 4.99
CA ASP A 62 3.27 1.25 3.95
C ASP A 62 2.02 0.53 4.51
N THR A 63 2.12 -0.07 5.69
CA THR A 63 1.01 -0.74 6.37
C THR A 63 -0.19 0.19 6.60
N ALA A 64 0.08 1.40 7.10
CA ALA A 64 -0.95 2.42 7.31
C ALA A 64 -1.63 2.80 5.99
N ALA A 65 -0.86 3.06 4.93
CA ALA A 65 -1.37 3.39 3.61
C ALA A 65 -2.19 2.25 2.99
N GLY A 66 -1.72 1.01 3.14
CA GLY A 66 -2.42 -0.18 2.65
C GLY A 66 -3.77 -0.39 3.34
N ALA A 67 -3.80 -0.28 4.66
CA ALA A 67 -5.04 -0.45 5.42
C ALA A 67 -6.03 0.70 5.20
N LEU A 68 -5.56 1.95 5.05
CA LEU A 68 -6.39 3.09 4.64
C LEU A 68 -6.98 2.89 3.23
N ALA A 69 -6.15 2.45 2.28
CA ALA A 69 -6.60 2.20 0.91
C ALA A 69 -7.67 1.10 0.86
N ALA A 70 -7.50 0.03 1.64
CA ALA A 70 -8.49 -1.04 1.79
C ALA A 70 -9.81 -0.52 2.37
N ALA A 71 -9.76 0.22 3.49
CA ALA A 71 -10.96 0.77 4.13
C ALA A 71 -11.71 1.78 3.22
N LEU A 72 -10.97 2.55 2.41
CA LEU A 72 -11.56 3.45 1.42
C LEU A 72 -12.08 2.73 0.17
N LYS A 73 -11.69 1.46 -0.06
CA LYS A 73 -11.86 0.71 -1.31
C LYS A 73 -11.27 1.48 -2.50
N ALA A 74 -10.02 1.93 -2.32
CA ALA A 74 -9.37 2.82 -3.26
C ALA A 74 -9.19 2.19 -4.65
N ASP A 75 -9.15 3.07 -5.65
CA ASP A 75 -8.92 2.69 -7.04
C ASP A 75 -7.48 2.26 -7.31
N ARG A 76 -6.53 2.84 -6.57
CA ARG A 76 -5.09 2.58 -6.62
C ARG A 76 -4.46 2.84 -5.25
N LEU A 77 -3.54 1.96 -4.84
CA LEU A 77 -2.53 2.23 -3.82
C LEU A 77 -1.19 2.42 -4.51
N LEU A 78 -0.47 3.51 -4.23
CA LEU A 78 0.86 3.78 -4.77
C LEU A 78 1.88 3.78 -3.64
N LEU A 79 2.78 2.80 -3.62
CA LEU A 79 3.88 2.70 -2.66
C LEU A 79 5.16 3.24 -3.32
N LEU A 80 5.59 4.43 -2.90
CA LEU A 80 6.82 5.06 -3.38
C LEU A 80 8.00 4.51 -2.60
N THR A 81 8.94 3.89 -3.32
CA THR A 81 10.08 3.18 -2.74
C THR A 81 11.40 3.67 -3.32
N ASP A 82 12.52 3.17 -2.81
CA ASP A 82 13.87 3.39 -3.33
C ASP A 82 14.32 2.31 -4.33
N VAL A 83 13.39 1.45 -4.77
CA VAL A 83 13.64 0.39 -5.74
C VAL A 83 12.72 0.52 -6.95
N SER A 84 13.14 -0.08 -8.06
CA SER A 84 12.45 0.03 -9.36
C SER A 84 11.13 -0.72 -9.47
N GLY A 85 10.78 -1.53 -8.47
CA GLY A 85 9.66 -2.48 -8.50
C GLY A 85 10.07 -3.87 -8.01
N VAL A 86 9.19 -4.84 -8.21
CA VAL A 86 9.41 -6.26 -7.91
C VAL A 86 10.23 -6.87 -9.04
N LYS A 87 11.34 -7.53 -8.71
CA LYS A 87 12.24 -8.17 -9.68
C LYS A 87 11.99 -9.68 -9.76
N ASN A 88 12.11 -10.25 -10.95
CA ASN A 88 12.17 -11.70 -11.14
C ASN A 88 13.57 -12.26 -10.78
N ALA A 89 13.74 -13.58 -10.86
CA ALA A 89 15.02 -14.24 -10.60
C ALA A 89 16.16 -13.82 -11.56
N ALA A 90 15.82 -13.27 -12.73
CA ALA A 90 16.79 -12.70 -13.68
C ALA A 90 17.18 -11.24 -13.34
N GLY A 91 16.56 -10.64 -12.33
CA GLY A 91 16.81 -9.26 -11.90
C GLY A 91 16.01 -8.20 -12.68
N GLU A 92 15.09 -8.61 -13.55
CA GLU A 92 14.26 -7.73 -14.36
C GLU A 92 12.99 -7.33 -13.60
N VAL A 93 12.54 -6.09 -13.77
CA VAL A 93 11.30 -5.61 -13.14
C VAL A 93 10.10 -6.28 -13.80
N VAL A 94 9.29 -6.96 -13.00
CA VAL A 94 8.01 -7.52 -13.43
C VAL A 94 6.97 -6.41 -13.38
N THR A 95 6.55 -5.93 -14.54
CA THR A 95 5.63 -4.78 -14.64
C THR A 95 4.24 -5.09 -14.12
N GLN A 96 3.78 -6.33 -14.20
CA GLN A 96 2.47 -6.76 -13.73
C GLN A 96 2.52 -8.12 -13.03
N LEU A 97 1.88 -8.20 -11.87
CA LEU A 97 1.79 -9.39 -11.04
C LEU A 97 0.35 -9.62 -10.56
N SER A 98 -0.04 -10.88 -10.48
CA SER A 98 -1.23 -11.34 -9.77
C SER A 98 -0.90 -11.65 -8.31
N PRO A 99 -1.89 -11.62 -7.40
CA PRO A 99 -1.68 -12.06 -6.02
C PRO A 99 -1.13 -13.47 -5.87
N LYS A 100 -1.38 -14.36 -6.85
CA LYS A 100 -0.86 -15.72 -6.88
C LYS A 100 0.63 -15.74 -7.24
N GLU A 101 1.04 -14.97 -8.25
CA GLU A 101 2.44 -14.86 -8.65
C GLU A 101 3.30 -14.26 -7.55
N VAL A 102 2.81 -13.20 -6.87
CA VAL A 102 3.52 -12.62 -5.73
C VAL A 102 3.76 -13.66 -4.64
N ARG A 103 2.73 -14.43 -4.24
CA ARG A 103 2.87 -15.49 -3.23
C ARG A 103 3.85 -16.59 -3.66
N ALA A 104 3.82 -16.98 -4.93
CA ALA A 104 4.76 -17.96 -5.46
C ALA A 104 6.21 -17.44 -5.39
N MET A 105 6.43 -16.18 -5.78
CA MET A 105 7.74 -15.52 -5.73
C MET A 105 8.25 -15.30 -4.30
N ILE A 106 7.37 -15.15 -3.31
CA ILE A 106 7.77 -15.16 -1.90
C ILE A 106 8.20 -16.58 -1.50
N ALA A 107 7.40 -17.59 -1.85
CA ALA A 107 7.64 -18.98 -1.46
C ALA A 107 8.91 -19.58 -2.08
N ASP A 108 9.25 -19.19 -3.31
CA ASP A 108 10.48 -19.62 -4.00
C ASP A 108 11.73 -18.78 -3.65
N GLY A 109 11.56 -17.73 -2.85
CA GLY A 109 12.64 -16.85 -2.38
C GLY A 109 13.06 -15.75 -3.35
N THR A 110 12.41 -15.62 -4.51
CA THR A 110 12.66 -14.52 -5.46
C THR A 110 12.38 -13.15 -4.82
N ILE A 111 11.29 -13.03 -4.07
CA ILE A 111 10.99 -11.87 -3.23
C ILE A 111 11.50 -12.15 -1.83
N SER A 112 12.44 -11.32 -1.36
CA SER A 112 13.08 -11.49 -0.07
C SER A 112 13.37 -10.15 0.64
N GLY A 113 13.75 -10.23 1.91
CA GLY A 113 14.15 -9.07 2.72
C GLY A 113 13.04 -8.02 2.85
N GLY A 114 13.42 -6.75 2.79
CA GLY A 114 12.50 -5.61 2.96
C GLY A 114 11.43 -5.48 1.87
N MET A 115 11.48 -6.26 0.79
CA MET A 115 10.41 -6.29 -0.20
C MET A 115 9.19 -7.10 0.26
N ILE A 116 9.39 -8.12 1.11
CA ILE A 116 8.29 -8.96 1.64
C ILE A 116 7.19 -8.09 2.29
N PRO A 117 7.48 -7.23 3.28
CA PRO A 117 6.42 -6.43 3.92
C PRO A 117 5.72 -5.46 2.96
N LYS A 118 6.40 -5.00 1.89
CA LYS A 118 5.82 -4.12 0.87
C LYS A 118 4.83 -4.87 -0.01
N VAL A 119 5.20 -6.06 -0.48
CA VAL A 119 4.30 -6.88 -1.31
C VAL A 119 3.16 -7.46 -0.48
N GLU A 120 3.38 -7.79 0.80
CA GLU A 120 2.31 -8.20 1.71
C GLU A 120 1.32 -7.08 1.96
N THR A 121 1.79 -5.85 2.18
CA THR A 121 0.92 -4.66 2.26
C THR A 121 0.09 -4.50 0.99
N ALA A 122 0.71 -4.61 -0.18
CA ALA A 122 0.02 -4.51 -1.47
C ALA A 122 -1.02 -5.63 -1.66
N LEU A 123 -0.68 -6.87 -1.28
CA LEU A 123 -1.60 -8.01 -1.30
C LEU A 123 -2.81 -7.78 -0.38
N ASN A 124 -2.56 -7.41 0.87
CA ASN A 124 -3.60 -7.14 1.85
C ASN A 124 -4.54 -6.02 1.37
N ALA A 125 -4.00 -4.96 0.77
CA ALA A 125 -4.80 -3.88 0.20
C ALA A 125 -5.71 -4.38 -0.94
N VAL A 126 -5.16 -5.15 -1.89
CA VAL A 126 -5.91 -5.71 -3.02
C VAL A 126 -7.00 -6.67 -2.55
N GLU A 127 -6.70 -7.51 -1.56
CA GLU A 127 -7.65 -8.44 -0.94
C GLU A 127 -8.73 -7.72 -0.13
N GLY A 128 -8.39 -6.58 0.46
CA GLY A 128 -9.33 -5.65 1.09
C GLY A 128 -10.21 -4.87 0.12
N GLY A 129 -10.06 -5.06 -1.20
CA GLY A 129 -10.92 -4.48 -2.23
C GLY A 129 -10.30 -3.31 -3.00
N VAL A 130 -9.02 -3.00 -2.80
CA VAL A 130 -8.30 -2.05 -3.66
C VAL A 130 -8.15 -2.66 -5.05
N ARG A 131 -8.45 -1.90 -6.12
CA ARG A 131 -8.43 -2.48 -7.48
C ARG A 131 -7.03 -2.89 -7.95
N ALA A 132 -6.01 -2.14 -7.54
CA ALA A 132 -4.61 -2.46 -7.78
C ALA A 132 -3.69 -1.71 -6.82
N ALA A 133 -2.59 -2.32 -6.44
CA ALA A 133 -1.50 -1.70 -5.69
C ALA A 133 -0.25 -1.64 -6.59
N VAL A 134 0.53 -0.56 -6.51
CA VAL A 134 1.73 -0.36 -7.33
C VAL A 134 2.91 -0.11 -6.40
N ILE A 135 4.01 -0.81 -6.66
CA ILE A 135 5.32 -0.52 -6.06
C ILE A 135 6.13 0.21 -7.12
N LEU A 136 6.48 1.47 -6.85
CA LEU A 136 7.16 2.36 -7.81
C LEU A 136 8.43 2.97 -7.23
N ASP A 137 9.34 3.39 -8.11
CA ASP A 137 10.54 4.12 -7.74
C ASP A 137 10.24 5.59 -7.47
N GLY A 138 10.14 5.97 -6.21
CA GLY A 138 9.87 7.34 -5.76
C GLY A 138 11.02 8.32 -6.02
N ARG A 139 12.20 7.82 -6.44
CA ARG A 139 13.36 8.69 -6.78
C ARG A 139 13.23 9.27 -8.18
N GLN A 140 12.40 8.68 -9.04
CA GLN A 140 12.17 9.19 -10.38
C GLN A 140 11.23 10.41 -10.36
N PRO A 141 11.61 11.52 -11.01
CA PRO A 141 10.71 12.66 -11.16
C PRO A 141 9.40 12.24 -11.82
N ASN A 142 8.28 12.70 -11.24
CA ASN A 142 6.93 12.43 -11.76
C ASN A 142 6.54 10.93 -11.79
N ALA A 143 7.14 10.08 -10.96
CA ALA A 143 6.87 8.63 -10.94
C ALA A 143 5.37 8.30 -10.87
N CYS A 144 4.59 9.00 -10.04
CA CYS A 144 3.13 8.81 -9.96
C CYS A 144 2.41 9.14 -11.27
N LEU A 145 2.82 10.21 -11.98
CA LEU A 145 2.20 10.58 -13.25
C LEU A 145 2.58 9.59 -14.36
N LEU A 146 3.83 9.15 -14.39
CA LEU A 146 4.29 8.13 -15.33
C LEU A 146 3.50 6.84 -15.14
N GLU A 147 3.32 6.39 -13.89
CA GLU A 147 2.52 5.20 -13.60
C GLU A 147 1.06 5.34 -14.05
N LEU A 148 0.43 6.48 -13.78
CA LEU A 148 -1.00 6.66 -14.04
C LEU A 148 -1.33 6.95 -15.51
N PHE A 149 -0.38 7.51 -16.27
CA PHE A 149 -0.63 8.03 -17.63
C PHE A 149 0.23 7.39 -18.73
N THR A 150 1.04 6.37 -18.44
CA THR A 150 1.79 5.62 -19.46
C THR A 150 1.37 4.16 -19.53
N GLU A 151 1.49 3.54 -20.71
CA GLU A 151 1.07 2.15 -20.91
C GLU A 151 1.95 1.13 -20.19
N HIS A 152 3.24 1.40 -20.06
CA HIS A 152 4.21 0.47 -19.46
C HIS A 152 4.36 0.65 -17.94
N GLY A 153 3.80 1.73 -17.37
CA GLY A 153 3.97 2.08 -15.96
C GLY A 153 5.42 2.42 -15.60
N ALA A 154 5.65 2.73 -14.33
CA ALA A 154 6.98 3.05 -13.79
C ALA A 154 7.44 2.07 -12.69
N GLY A 155 6.73 0.96 -12.51
CA GLY A 155 7.00 -0.02 -11.47
C GLY A 155 6.27 -1.34 -11.67
N SER A 156 5.90 -1.97 -10.57
CA SER A 156 5.19 -3.26 -10.56
C SER A 156 3.76 -3.07 -10.06
N ILE A 157 2.77 -3.34 -10.92
CA ILE A 157 1.35 -3.36 -10.53
C ILE A 157 0.91 -4.75 -10.08
N ILE A 158 0.30 -4.82 -8.90
CA ILE A 158 -0.31 -6.02 -8.33
C ILE A 158 -1.84 -5.86 -8.41
N ARG A 159 -2.52 -6.79 -9.08
CA ARG A 159 -4.00 -6.77 -9.23
C ARG A 159 -4.60 -8.16 -9.47
N SER A 160 -5.83 -8.36 -8.99
CA SER A 160 -6.56 -9.64 -9.12
C SER A 160 -7.21 -9.86 -10.49
N THR A 161 -7.35 -8.82 -11.30
CA THR A 161 -8.05 -8.88 -12.59
C THR A 161 -7.18 -8.34 -13.71
N GLU A 162 -7.31 -8.91 -14.91
CA GLU A 162 -6.69 -8.36 -16.12
C GLU A 162 -7.12 -6.90 -16.37
N PRO A 163 -6.26 -6.07 -16.99
CA PRO A 163 -6.63 -4.72 -17.38
C PRO A 163 -7.84 -4.75 -18.30
N ARG A 164 -8.87 -3.93 -17.99
CA ARG A 164 -10.05 -3.76 -18.85
C ARG A 164 -9.72 -3.22 -20.25
N VAL A 165 -8.55 -2.61 -20.41
CA VAL A 165 -8.04 -2.10 -21.68
C VAL A 165 -6.73 -2.81 -22.00
N LYS A 166 -6.69 -3.58 -23.09
CA LYS A 166 -5.43 -4.13 -23.60
C LYS A 166 -4.58 -2.97 -24.12
N PRO A 167 -3.30 -2.84 -23.73
CA PRO A 167 -2.43 -1.80 -24.27
C PRO A 167 -2.38 -1.91 -25.79
N ARG A 168 -2.45 -0.77 -26.48
CA ARG A 168 -2.37 -0.76 -27.94
C ARG A 168 -0.92 -1.05 -28.30
N ARG A 169 -0.66 -2.23 -28.88
CA ARG A 169 0.68 -2.52 -29.42
C ARG A 169 1.03 -1.45 -30.46
N SER A 170 2.07 -0.67 -30.19
CA SER A 170 2.75 0.19 -31.18
C SER A 170 3.59 -0.66 -32.11
#